data_AF-A0A927SBE5-F1
#
_entry.id   AF-A0A927SBE5-F1
#
_cell.length_a   1.000
_cell.length_b   1.000
_cell.length_c   1.000
_cell.angle_alpha   90.00
_cell.angle_beta   90.00
_cell.angle_gamma   90.00
#
_symmetry.space_group_name_H-M   'P 1'
#
loop_
_entity.id
_entity.type
_entity.pdbx_description
1 polymer ?
#
loop_
_entity_poly.entity_id
_entity_poly.type
_entity_poly.pdbx_seq_one_letter_code
_entity_poly.pdbx_strand_id
1 'polypeptide(L)'
;MEENKKIEMNDAELEKVVGGFNIGDHVVANARMIRYCPGCGKLAMYSYGTIVGITWYEKEQHYFLDIKTDCCGHIERRADFACEIY
;
A
#
# COMPACT_ATOMS: atom_id res chain seq x y z
N MET A 1 -24.66 4.59 -26.56
CA MET A 1 -24.44 3.62 -25.47
C MET A 1 -23.07 3.02 -25.69
N GLU A 2 -22.05 3.56 -25.03
CA GLU A 2 -20.72 2.96 -25.07
C GLU A 2 -20.77 1.64 -24.30
N GLU A 3 -20.38 0.57 -24.98
CA GLU A 3 -20.24 -0.74 -24.39
C GLU A 3 -19.17 -0.66 -23.30
N ASN A 4 -19.57 -0.78 -22.04
CA ASN A 4 -18.67 -1.11 -20.94
C ASN A 4 -18.08 -2.50 -21.23
N LYS A 5 -17.05 -2.56 -22.06
CA LYS A 5 -16.18 -3.72 -22.19
C LYS A 5 -15.59 -3.94 -20.80
N LYS A 6 -16.13 -4.90 -20.06
CA LYS A 6 -15.48 -5.48 -18.89
C LYS A 6 -14.16 -6.06 -19.39
N ILE A 7 -13.09 -5.30 -19.22
CA ILE A 7 -11.73 -5.82 -19.37
C ILE A 7 -11.57 -6.75 -18.17
N GLU A 8 -11.69 -8.05 -18.39
CA GLU A 8 -11.29 -9.04 -17.40
C GLU A 8 -9.78 -8.92 -17.24
N MET A 9 -9.35 -8.29 -16.14
CA MET A 9 -7.94 -8.26 -15.75
C MET A 9 -7.51 -9.69 -15.43
N ASN A 10 -6.40 -10.12 -16.03
CA ASN A 10 -5.82 -11.42 -15.71
C ASN A 10 -5.17 -11.40 -14.31
N ASP A 11 -4.93 -12.57 -13.72
CA ASP A 11 -4.39 -12.68 -12.35
C ASP A 11 -3.06 -11.93 -12.15
N ALA A 12 -2.22 -11.81 -13.19
CA ALA A 12 -0.96 -11.06 -13.13
C ALA A 12 -1.14 -9.54 -13.18
N GLU A 13 -2.23 -9.06 -13.75
CA GLU A 13 -2.66 -7.65 -13.69
C GLU A 13 -3.45 -7.35 -12.43
N LEU A 14 -4.19 -8.34 -11.92
CA LEU A 14 -4.84 -8.29 -10.63
C LEU A 14 -3.81 -8.27 -9.50
N GLU A 15 -2.70 -9.00 -9.60
CA GLU A 15 -1.55 -8.89 -8.69
C GLU A 15 -0.91 -7.49 -8.72
N LYS A 16 -0.99 -6.80 -9.85
CA LYS A 16 -0.49 -5.42 -9.99
C LYS A 16 -1.45 -4.39 -9.43
N VAL A 17 -2.75 -4.61 -9.58
CA VAL A 17 -3.79 -3.64 -9.23
C VAL A 17 -4.72 -4.28 -8.23
N VAL A 18 -4.49 -3.92 -6.98
CA VAL A 18 -5.12 -4.56 -5.83
C VAL A 18 -5.73 -3.46 -4.97
N GLY A 19 -7.07 -3.40 -4.89
CA GLY A 19 -7.75 -2.33 -4.15
C GLY A 19 -7.44 -0.91 -4.68
N GLY A 20 -6.95 -0.80 -5.92
CA GLY A 20 -6.49 0.45 -6.52
C GLY A 20 -5.01 0.77 -6.29
N PHE A 21 -4.27 -0.05 -5.54
CA PHE A 21 -2.84 0.12 -5.28
C PHE A 21 -1.98 -0.69 -6.25
N ASN A 22 -0.83 -0.13 -6.62
CA ASN A 22 0.22 -0.73 -7.44
C ASN A 22 1.59 -0.66 -6.75
N ILE A 23 2.47 -1.60 -7.08
CA ILE A 23 3.90 -1.49 -6.74
C ILE A 23 4.46 -0.23 -7.40
N GLY A 24 5.15 0.60 -6.63
CA GLY A 24 5.63 1.91 -7.05
C GLY A 24 4.72 3.07 -6.66
N ASP A 25 3.48 2.81 -6.22
CA ASP A 25 2.61 3.89 -5.74
C ASP A 25 3.16 4.49 -4.45
N HIS A 26 3.07 5.81 -4.35
CA HIS A 26 3.33 6.54 -3.12
C HIS A 26 2.07 6.57 -2.28
N VAL A 27 2.21 6.14 -1.03
CA VAL A 27 1.11 6.07 -0.08
C VAL A 27 1.43 6.82 1.19
N VAL A 28 0.38 7.37 1.79
CA VAL A 28 0.39 7.81 3.18
C VAL A 28 -0.33 6.78 4.03
N ALA A 29 0.37 6.22 5.01
CA ALA A 29 -0.25 5.38 6.02
C ALA A 29 -1.07 6.28 6.98
N ASN A 30 -2.32 5.87 7.22
CA ASN A 30 -3.43 6.60 7.84
C ASN A 30 -3.06 7.90 8.59
N ALA A 31 -3.68 8.98 8.12
CA ALA A 31 -3.49 10.37 8.50
C ALA A 31 -3.62 10.73 10.00
N ARG A 32 -4.00 9.79 10.87
CA ARG A 32 -4.28 10.06 12.29
C ARG A 32 -3.31 9.43 13.28
N MET A 33 -2.22 8.81 12.81
CA MET A 33 -1.25 8.16 13.68
C MET A 33 0.09 8.88 13.69
N ILE A 34 0.48 9.41 14.86
CA ILE A 34 1.88 9.71 15.17
C ILE A 34 2.57 8.38 15.48
N ARG A 35 3.64 8.04 14.75
CA ARG A 35 4.35 6.77 14.93
C ARG A 35 5.85 6.97 15.07
N TYR A 36 6.47 6.14 15.90
CA TYR A 36 7.91 5.94 15.92
C TYR A 36 8.36 5.08 14.74
N CYS A 37 9.28 5.58 13.92
CA CYS A 37 9.94 4.78 12.88
C CYS A 37 11.02 3.90 13.54
N PRO A 38 10.88 2.56 13.52
CA PRO A 38 11.84 1.66 14.16
C PRO A 38 13.23 1.69 13.50
N GLY A 39 13.33 2.11 12.23
CA GLY A 39 14.61 2.17 11.51
C GLY A 39 15.51 3.35 11.89
N CYS A 40 14.94 4.55 12.09
CA CYS A 40 15.72 5.77 12.37
C CYS A 40 15.39 6.46 13.71
N GLY A 41 14.44 5.92 14.46
CA GLY A 41 14.02 6.42 15.76
C GLY A 41 13.30 7.76 15.76
N LYS A 42 12.86 8.24 14.59
CA LYS A 42 12.11 9.49 14.45
C LYS A 42 10.63 9.25 14.67
N LEU A 43 9.97 10.18 15.35
CA LEU A 43 8.52 10.27 15.37
C LEU A 43 8.06 10.93 14.05
N ALA A 44 7.30 10.19 13.25
CA ALA A 44 6.66 10.68 12.05
C ALA A 44 5.15 10.74 12.29
N MET A 45 4.58 11.94 12.14
CA MET A 45 3.16 12.11 11.88
C MET A 45 3.01 11.92 10.38
N TYR A 46 2.17 10.99 9.93
CA TYR A 46 2.10 10.52 8.54
C TYR A 46 3.33 9.67 8.14
N SER A 47 3.11 8.40 7.80
CA SER A 47 4.18 7.56 7.24
C SER A 47 4.06 7.63 5.73
N TYR A 48 4.94 8.37 5.07
CA TYR A 48 5.05 8.36 3.62
C TYR A 48 6.00 7.25 3.19
N GLY A 49 5.66 6.57 2.10
CA GLY A 49 6.53 5.59 1.51
C GLY A 49 6.04 5.10 0.15
N THR A 50 6.87 4.27 -0.46
CA THR A 50 6.57 3.63 -1.74
C THR A 50 6.19 2.18 -1.50
N ILE A 51 5.14 1.69 -2.15
CA ILE A 51 4.80 0.26 -2.15
C ILE A 51 5.89 -0.50 -2.91
N VAL A 52 6.50 -1.49 -2.25
CA VAL A 52 7.52 -2.37 -2.83
C VAL A 52 7.10 -3.84 -2.85
N GLY A 53 5.98 -4.19 -2.23
CA GLY A 53 5.41 -5.52 -2.25
C GLY A 53 3.93 -5.51 -1.87
N ILE A 54 3.18 -6.47 -2.39
CA ILE A 54 1.75 -6.65 -2.13
C ILE A 54 1.52 -8.14 -1.88
N THR A 55 0.73 -8.49 -0.87
CA THR A 55 0.40 -9.87 -0.56
C THR A 55 -1.06 -9.98 -0.14
N TRP A 56 -1.82 -10.83 -0.84
CA TRP A 56 -3.20 -11.13 -0.45
C TRP A 56 -3.23 -12.00 0.81
N TYR A 57 -4.10 -11.65 1.75
CA TYR A 57 -4.34 -12.46 2.93
C TYR A 57 -5.80 -12.92 2.98
N GLU A 58 -6.04 -14.10 2.42
CA GLU A 58 -7.37 -14.70 2.23
C GLU A 58 -8.23 -14.73 3.51
N LYS A 59 -7.60 -14.98 4.68
CA LYS A 59 -8.33 -15.10 5.95
C LYS A 59 -9.03 -13.82 6.39
N GLU A 60 -8.44 -12.68 6.11
CA GLU A 60 -8.98 -11.37 6.51
C GLU A 60 -9.63 -10.65 5.32
N GLN A 61 -9.54 -11.22 4.10
CA GLN A 61 -10.05 -10.59 2.88
C GLN A 61 -9.48 -9.18 2.63
N HIS A 62 -8.20 -8.98 2.98
CA HIS A 62 -7.48 -7.72 2.80
C HIS A 62 -6.08 -7.98 2.25
N TYR A 63 -5.46 -6.95 1.67
CA TYR A 63 -4.08 -7.03 1.21
C TYR A 63 -3.12 -6.41 2.21
N PHE A 64 -1.94 -7.00 2.32
CA PHE A 64 -0.80 -6.40 3.00
C PHE A 64 0.14 -5.76 1.98
N LEU A 65 0.44 -4.48 2.19
CA LEU A 65 1.38 -3.67 1.45
C LEU A 65 2.70 -3.61 2.22
N ASP A 66 3.79 -3.98 1.56
CA ASP A 66 5.14 -3.73 2.04
C ASP A 66 5.56 -2.33 1.56
N ILE A 67 5.71 -1.41 2.50
CA ILE A 67 5.94 0.01 2.25
C ILE A 67 7.38 0.35 2.66
N LYS A 68 8.17 0.83 1.71
CA LYS A 68 9.49 1.40 1.96
C LYS A 68 9.33 2.85 2.39
N THR A 69 9.65 3.16 3.65
CA THR A 69 9.48 4.50 4.22
C THR A 69 10.45 5.52 3.63
N ASP A 70 9.97 6.75 3.39
CA ASP A 70 10.82 7.81 2.83
C ASP A 70 11.88 8.32 3.82
N CYS A 71 11.64 8.16 5.13
CA CYS A 71 12.51 8.71 6.15
C CYS A 71 13.87 8.00 6.27
N CYS A 72 13.91 6.68 6.08
CA CYS A 72 15.14 5.89 6.19
C CYS A 72 15.18 4.64 5.31
N GLY A 73 14.18 4.43 4.45
CA GLY A 73 14.09 3.26 3.58
C GLY A 73 13.77 1.96 4.31
N HIS A 74 13.28 2.03 5.56
CA HIS A 74 12.84 0.85 6.29
C HIS A 74 11.57 0.28 5.64
N ILE A 75 11.49 -1.04 5.50
CA ILE A 75 10.32 -1.70 4.93
C ILE A 75 9.40 -2.11 6.08
N GLU A 76 8.16 -1.66 6.03
CA GLU A 76 7.11 -2.03 6.96
C GLU A 76 5.91 -2.63 6.24
N ARG A 77 5.26 -3.60 6.87
CA ARG A 77 4.06 -4.25 6.33
C ARG A 77 2.80 -3.63 6.94
N ARG A 78 1.84 -3.24 6.09
CA ARG A 78 0.56 -2.65 6.51
C ARG A 78 -0.62 -3.19 5.72
N ALA A 79 -1.79 -3.21 6.33
CA ALA A 79 -3.01 -3.50 5.59
C ALA A 79 -3.38 -2.33 4.65
N ASP A 80 -3.94 -2.67 3.49
CA ASP A 80 -4.43 -1.75 2.46
C ASP A 80 -5.41 -0.69 2.98
N PHE A 81 -6.37 -1.06 3.82
CA PHE A 81 -7.35 -0.13 4.41
C PHE A 81 -6.73 0.89 5.39
N ALA A 82 -5.47 0.69 5.78
CA ALA A 82 -4.71 1.63 6.58
C ALA A 82 -3.85 2.59 5.74
N CYS A 83 -4.00 2.59 4.41
CA CYS A 83 -3.21 3.36 3.47
C CYS A 83 -4.09 4.17 2.52
N GLU A 84 -3.60 5.33 2.10
CA GLU A 84 -4.23 6.19 1.09
C GLU A 84 -3.17 6.56 0.04
N ILE A 85 -3.53 6.59 -1.24
CA ILE A 85 -2.64 7.02 -2.33
C ILE A 85 -2.44 8.54 -2.25
N TYR A 86 -1.20 8.98 -2.43
CA TYR A 86 -0.79 10.39 -2.44
C TYR A 86 -0.43 10.86 -3.85
#